data_AF-A0AA42NII2-F1
#
_entry.id   AF-A0AA42NII2-F1
#
_cell.length_a   1.000
_cell.length_b   1.000
_cell.length_c   1.000
_cell.angle_alpha   90.00
_cell.angle_beta   90.00
_cell.angle_gamma   90.00
#
_symmetry.space_group_name_H-M   'P 1'
#
loop_
_entity.id
_entity.type
_entity.pdbx_description
1 polymer ?
#
loop_
_entity_poly.entity_id
_entity_poly.type
_entity_poly.pdbx_seq_one_letter_code
_entity_poly.pdbx_strand_id
1 'polypeptide(L)'
;MKYLASLLLLLVLAGTLYAVWQPTRDTPVVAPSPQHTERASRASAHIQQQQYSEALAEIDAALVQAPDHAEYRFLQCLLRERLGQAEALARDCYARVAAQLARTEAECEADLNCVVADLMAQGPDAEARRQRLLALPTPTAELEARHFLLEGFSREGYLRTILP
;
A
#
# COMPACT_ATOMS: atom_id res chain seq x y z
N MET A 1 28.26 33.76 58.22
CA MET A 1 27.22 33.61 57.18
C MET A 1 27.68 32.47 56.28
N LYS A 2 27.27 31.23 56.54
CA LYS A 2 26.01 30.56 56.12
C LYS A 2 26.13 29.94 54.71
N TYR A 3 26.34 28.62 54.73
CA TYR A 3 26.07 27.57 53.73
C TYR A 3 26.97 27.44 52.49
N LEU A 4 27.69 26.31 52.39
CA LEU A 4 27.37 25.27 51.40
C LEU A 4 28.20 23.99 51.62
N ALA A 5 27.47 22.89 51.87
CA ALA A 5 27.73 21.50 51.47
C ALA A 5 29.16 20.95 51.67
N SER A 6 29.47 20.19 52.72
CA SER A 6 28.88 18.90 53.12
C SER A 6 28.85 17.86 51.98
N LEU A 7 29.54 16.74 52.22
CA LEU A 7 29.64 15.50 51.44
C LEU A 7 30.60 15.48 50.25
N LEU A 8 31.88 15.73 50.54
CA LEU A 8 33.02 15.16 49.82
C LEU A 8 33.47 13.89 50.58
N LEU A 9 32.63 12.84 50.66
CA LEU A 9 33.05 11.53 51.19
C LEU A 9 32.05 10.36 50.94
N LEU A 10 31.69 10.08 49.69
CA LEU A 10 31.11 8.77 49.30
C LEU A 10 31.66 8.32 47.93
N LEU A 11 32.98 8.43 47.77
CA LEU A 11 33.74 7.60 46.84
C LEU A 11 34.15 6.33 47.61
N VAL A 12 34.15 5.19 46.93
CA VAL A 12 34.46 3.84 47.43
C VAL A 12 33.26 3.13 48.07
N LEU A 13 32.38 2.55 47.25
CA LEU A 13 31.68 1.26 47.46
C LEU A 13 30.59 1.06 46.37
N ALA A 14 30.97 0.99 45.09
CA ALA A 14 30.09 0.49 44.03
C ALA A 14 30.86 0.03 42.78
N GLY A 15 32.13 -0.37 42.96
CA GLY A 15 32.94 -0.94 41.89
C GLY A 15 32.92 -2.46 41.97
N THR A 16 32.62 -3.10 40.84
CA THR A 16 32.84 -4.53 40.53
C THR A 16 31.81 -5.55 41.03
N LEU A 17 30.52 -5.31 40.73
CA LEU A 17 29.60 -6.39 40.35
C LEU A 17 28.95 -6.05 38.99
N TYR A 18 29.76 -5.69 38.01
CA TYR A 18 29.35 -5.84 36.61
C TYR A 18 29.55 -7.30 36.26
N ALA A 19 28.57 -8.11 36.64
CA ALA A 19 28.34 -9.38 35.98
C ALA A 19 28.25 -9.09 34.48
N VAL A 20 29.14 -9.73 33.72
CA VAL A 20 29.21 -9.68 32.27
C VAL A 20 27.91 -10.27 31.72
N TRP A 21 26.87 -9.45 31.59
CA TRP A 21 25.76 -9.72 30.70
C TRP A 21 26.19 -9.21 29.33
N GLN A 22 26.86 -10.06 28.55
CA GLN A 22 26.98 -9.82 27.12
C GLN A 22 25.64 -10.22 26.49
N PRO A 23 24.85 -9.28 25.94
CA PRO A 23 23.87 -9.67 24.95
C PRO A 23 24.67 -10.26 23.78
N THR A 24 24.54 -11.56 23.54
CA THR A 24 25.11 -12.19 22.36
C THR A 24 24.61 -11.41 21.14
N ARG A 25 25.53 -10.70 20.46
CA ARG A 25 25.26 -9.95 19.23
C ARG A 25 25.09 -10.88 18.02
N ASP A 26 24.45 -12.02 18.21
CA ASP A 26 24.24 -13.02 17.15
C ASP A 26 22.82 -13.60 17.21
N THR A 27 21.81 -12.78 17.55
CA THR A 27 20.50 -13.05 16.95
C THR A 27 20.58 -12.54 15.52
N PRO A 28 20.53 -13.40 14.49
CA PRO A 28 20.37 -12.91 13.13
C PRO A 28 19.15 -12.01 13.13
N VAL A 29 19.33 -10.75 12.72
CA VAL A 29 18.22 -9.90 12.35
C VAL A 29 17.63 -10.54 11.11
N VAL A 30 16.69 -11.47 11.32
CA VAL A 30 15.90 -12.05 10.24
C VAL A 30 15.09 -10.89 9.70
N ALA A 31 15.48 -10.37 8.53
CA ALA A 31 14.66 -9.42 7.81
C ALA A 31 13.25 -10.02 7.70
N PRO A 32 12.17 -9.25 7.95
CA PRO A 32 10.82 -9.77 7.82
C PRO A 32 10.70 -10.46 6.45
N SER A 33 10.25 -11.70 6.47
CA SER A 33 10.18 -12.54 5.27
C SER A 33 9.43 -11.78 4.16
N PRO A 34 9.95 -11.73 2.92
CA PRO A 34 9.30 -11.06 1.79
C PRO A 34 8.02 -11.78 1.32
N GLN A 35 7.45 -12.65 2.14
CA GLN A 35 6.38 -13.59 1.79
C GLN A 35 5.13 -12.89 1.22
N HIS A 36 4.80 -11.67 1.65
CA HIS A 36 3.70 -10.91 1.03
C HIS A 36 3.99 -10.54 -0.45
N THR A 37 5.23 -10.23 -0.80
CA THR A 37 5.63 -9.94 -2.19
C THR A 37 5.64 -11.20 -3.06
N GLU A 38 6.02 -12.34 -2.48
CA GLU A 38 5.94 -13.64 -3.14
C GLU A 38 4.48 -14.03 -3.42
N ARG A 39 3.59 -13.82 -2.44
CA ARG A 39 2.14 -13.99 -2.59
C ARG A 39 1.57 -13.11 -3.69
N ALA A 40 1.91 -11.82 -3.70
CA ALA A 40 1.48 -10.91 -4.75
C ALA A 40 1.99 -11.36 -6.14
N SER A 41 3.21 -11.90 -6.22
CA SER A 41 3.75 -12.45 -7.46
C SER A 41 2.99 -13.68 -7.94
N ARG A 42 2.58 -14.59 -7.03
CA ARG A 42 1.70 -15.72 -7.37
C ARG A 42 0.31 -15.28 -7.79
N ALA A 43 -0.25 -14.26 -7.15
CA ALA A 43 -1.52 -13.68 -7.58
C ALA A 43 -1.46 -13.18 -9.04
N SER A 44 -0.39 -12.50 -9.42
CA SER A 44 -0.17 -12.09 -10.82
C SER A 44 -0.10 -13.28 -11.78
N ALA A 45 0.56 -14.37 -11.39
CA ALA A 45 0.62 -15.59 -12.21
C ALA A 45 -0.77 -16.26 -12.36
N HIS A 46 -1.59 -16.24 -11.32
CA HIS A 46 -2.97 -16.72 -11.37
C HIS A 46 -3.86 -15.81 -12.25
N ILE A 47 -3.70 -14.49 -12.18
CA ILE A 47 -4.40 -13.53 -13.06
C ILE A 47 -4.09 -13.80 -14.53
N GLN A 48 -2.82 -14.05 -14.87
CA GLN A 48 -2.42 -14.41 -16.24
C GLN A 48 -3.08 -15.71 -16.74
N GLN A 49 -3.45 -16.60 -15.81
CA GLN A 49 -4.16 -17.84 -16.08
C GLN A 49 -5.68 -17.72 -15.90
N GLN A 50 -6.21 -16.50 -15.67
CA GLN A 50 -7.62 -16.22 -15.38
C GLN A 50 -8.17 -16.97 -14.14
N GLN A 51 -7.28 -17.39 -13.24
CA GLN A 51 -7.59 -18.07 -11.98
C GLN A 51 -7.88 -17.03 -10.89
N TYR A 52 -8.99 -16.30 -11.04
CA TYR A 52 -9.28 -15.13 -10.20
C TYR A 52 -9.52 -15.46 -8.73
N SER A 53 -10.09 -16.62 -8.44
CA SER A 53 -10.32 -17.07 -7.05
C SER A 53 -9.00 -17.35 -6.33
N GLU A 54 -8.06 -18.00 -7.01
CA GLU A 54 -6.72 -18.31 -6.50
C GLU A 54 -5.89 -17.03 -6.36
N ALA A 55 -5.98 -16.12 -7.33
CA ALA A 55 -5.36 -14.80 -7.23
C ALA A 55 -5.87 -14.03 -6.01
N LEU A 56 -7.18 -14.05 -5.76
CA LEU A 56 -7.76 -13.38 -4.60
C LEU A 56 -7.26 -13.98 -3.29
N ALA A 57 -7.18 -15.32 -3.20
CA ALA A 57 -6.66 -15.99 -2.01
C ALA A 57 -5.20 -15.60 -1.70
N GLU A 58 -4.35 -15.47 -2.72
CA GLU A 58 -2.97 -15.02 -2.54
C GLU A 58 -2.90 -13.55 -2.09
N ILE A 59 -3.72 -12.67 -2.66
CA ILE A 59 -3.78 -11.26 -2.24
C ILE A 59 -4.34 -11.10 -0.83
N ASP A 60 -5.37 -11.85 -0.46
CA ASP A 60 -5.91 -11.86 0.90
C ASP A 60 -4.82 -12.28 1.91
N ALA A 61 -4.05 -13.31 1.58
CA ALA A 61 -2.93 -13.75 2.42
C ALA A 61 -1.76 -12.75 2.45
N ALA A 62 -1.51 -12.00 1.38
CA ALA A 62 -0.52 -10.92 1.36
C ALA A 62 -0.94 -9.75 2.28
N LEU A 63 -2.23 -9.38 2.25
CA LEU A 63 -2.79 -8.31 3.07
C LEU A 63 -2.82 -8.64 4.57
N VAL A 64 -2.82 -9.91 4.98
CA VAL A 64 -2.62 -10.28 6.40
C VAL A 64 -1.27 -9.80 6.93
N GLN A 65 -0.24 -9.79 6.09
CA GLN A 65 1.13 -9.40 6.48
C GLN A 65 1.43 -7.92 6.21
N ALA A 66 0.82 -7.37 5.16
CA ALA A 66 0.97 -5.97 4.77
C ALA A 66 -0.42 -5.32 4.68
N PRO A 67 -1.11 -5.12 5.84
CA PRO A 67 -2.48 -4.64 5.85
C PRO A 67 -2.61 -3.32 5.12
N ASP A 68 -1.65 -2.41 5.27
CA ASP A 68 -1.68 -1.05 4.70
C ASP A 68 -1.01 -0.94 3.33
N HIS A 69 -0.94 -2.03 2.56
CA HIS A 69 -0.47 -2.00 1.18
C HIS A 69 -1.62 -1.66 0.23
N ALA A 70 -1.64 -0.42 -0.27
CA ALA A 70 -2.77 0.13 -1.04
C ALA A 70 -2.99 -0.61 -2.36
N GLU A 71 -1.92 -0.97 -3.05
CA GLU A 71 -1.95 -1.70 -4.32
C GLU A 71 -2.50 -3.12 -4.16
N TYR A 72 -2.20 -3.80 -3.05
CA TYR A 72 -2.79 -5.11 -2.76
C TYR A 72 -4.29 -4.98 -2.47
N ARG A 73 -4.70 -3.94 -1.72
CA ARG A 73 -6.13 -3.64 -1.51
C ARG A 73 -6.81 -3.29 -2.84
N PHE A 74 -6.15 -2.55 -3.72
CA PHE A 74 -6.70 -2.22 -5.03
C PHE A 74 -6.94 -3.47 -5.87
N LEU A 75 -5.96 -4.36 -5.95
CA LEU A 75 -6.09 -5.63 -6.65
C LEU A 75 -7.15 -6.54 -6.03
N GLN A 76 -7.29 -6.55 -4.69
CA GLN A 76 -8.37 -7.24 -4.00
C GLN A 76 -9.75 -6.73 -4.44
N CYS A 77 -9.93 -5.40 -4.56
CA CYS A 77 -11.19 -4.81 -5.03
C CYS A 77 -11.50 -5.26 -6.48
N LEU A 78 -10.52 -5.19 -7.39
CA LEU A 78 -10.66 -5.63 -8.78
C LEU A 78 -11.06 -7.11 -8.87
N LEU A 79 -10.37 -7.98 -8.13
CA LEU A 79 -10.63 -9.43 -8.13
C LEU A 79 -12.03 -9.75 -7.58
N ARG A 80 -12.44 -9.10 -6.49
CA ARG A 80 -13.78 -9.31 -5.92
C ARG A 80 -14.88 -8.86 -6.87
N GLU A 81 -14.70 -7.72 -7.53
CA GLU A 81 -15.64 -7.27 -8.55
C GLU A 81 -15.71 -8.23 -9.74
N ARG A 82 -14.54 -8.70 -10.23
CA ARG A 82 -14.47 -9.69 -11.32
C ARG A 82 -15.18 -11.00 -10.98
N LEU A 83 -15.18 -11.37 -9.70
CA LEU A 83 -15.86 -12.54 -9.14
C LEU A 83 -17.34 -12.28 -8.78
N GLY A 84 -17.88 -11.11 -9.12
CA GLY A 84 -19.31 -10.81 -8.99
C GLY A 84 -19.73 -10.14 -7.68
N GLN A 85 -18.79 -9.52 -6.94
CA GLN A 85 -19.16 -8.67 -5.82
C GLN A 85 -20.11 -7.56 -6.28
N ALA A 86 -21.15 -7.30 -5.48
CA ALA A 86 -22.10 -6.22 -5.73
C ALA A 86 -21.38 -4.88 -5.92
N GLU A 87 -21.78 -4.14 -6.95
CA GLU A 87 -21.07 -2.93 -7.38
C GLU A 87 -20.89 -1.91 -6.25
N ALA A 88 -21.91 -1.72 -5.41
CA ALA A 88 -21.84 -0.81 -4.25
C ALA A 88 -20.70 -1.18 -3.29
N LEU A 89 -20.51 -2.47 -2.98
CA LEU A 89 -19.44 -2.92 -2.10
C LEU A 89 -18.07 -2.72 -2.74
N ALA A 90 -17.98 -2.91 -4.06
CA ALA A 90 -16.76 -2.66 -4.80
C ALA A 90 -16.46 -1.15 -4.88
N ARG A 91 -17.46 -0.27 -5.07
CA ARG A 91 -17.28 1.20 -4.96
C ARG A 91 -16.71 1.60 -3.61
N ASP A 92 -17.27 1.09 -2.52
CA ASP A 92 -16.76 1.35 -1.16
C ASP A 92 -15.32 0.85 -0.97
N CYS A 93 -14.97 -0.27 -1.61
CA CYS A 93 -13.61 -0.80 -1.60
C CYS A 93 -12.63 0.18 -2.27
N TYR A 94 -12.94 0.65 -3.47
CA TYR A 94 -12.09 1.60 -4.18
C TYR A 94 -12.01 2.95 -3.51
N ALA A 95 -13.08 3.45 -2.89
CA ALA A 95 -13.07 4.70 -2.13
C ALA A 95 -12.04 4.66 -0.99
N ARG A 96 -11.94 3.51 -0.30
CA ARG A 96 -10.92 3.29 0.75
C ARG A 96 -9.50 3.24 0.17
N VAL A 97 -9.32 2.64 -1.01
CA VAL A 97 -8.04 2.61 -1.71
C VAL A 97 -7.61 4.02 -2.11
N ALA A 98 -8.50 4.80 -2.73
CA ALA A 98 -8.23 6.19 -3.09
C ALA A 98 -7.85 7.02 -1.86
N ALA A 99 -8.58 6.88 -0.75
CA ALA A 99 -8.27 7.56 0.51
C ALA A 99 -6.93 7.13 1.14
N GLN A 100 -6.46 5.90 0.89
CA GLN A 100 -5.18 5.41 1.39
C GLN A 100 -4.01 5.88 0.52
N LEU A 101 -4.20 5.94 -0.80
CA LEU A 101 -3.19 6.44 -1.74
C LEU A 101 -3.04 7.96 -1.64
N ALA A 102 -4.14 8.67 -1.38
CA ALA A 102 -4.12 10.10 -1.10
C ALA A 102 -3.67 10.35 0.35
N ARG A 103 -2.39 10.69 0.61
CA ARG A 103 -2.02 11.26 1.92
C ARG A 103 -2.50 12.71 2.03
N THR A 104 -2.70 13.37 0.88
CA THR A 104 -3.41 14.64 0.69
C THR A 104 -4.23 14.61 -0.61
N GLU A 105 -5.20 15.53 -0.79
CA GLU A 105 -5.98 15.61 -2.04
C GLU A 105 -5.10 15.83 -3.27
N ALA A 106 -4.08 16.68 -3.17
CA ALA A 106 -3.15 16.99 -4.26
C ALA A 106 -2.30 15.78 -4.69
N GLU A 107 -2.04 14.85 -3.77
CA GLU A 107 -1.27 13.63 -4.08
C GLU A 107 -2.05 12.65 -4.94
N CYS A 108 -3.39 12.60 -4.78
CA CYS A 108 -4.20 11.74 -5.63
C CYS A 108 -4.14 12.16 -7.10
N GLU A 109 -4.06 13.47 -7.37
CA GLU A 109 -4.09 14.02 -8.73
C GLU A 109 -2.83 13.73 -9.56
N ALA A 110 -1.74 13.33 -8.90
CA ALA A 110 -0.50 12.94 -9.55
C ALA A 110 -0.29 11.41 -9.60
N ASP A 111 -1.15 10.64 -8.93
CA ASP A 111 -1.04 9.18 -8.83
C ASP A 111 -2.12 8.49 -9.68
N LEU A 112 -1.68 7.74 -10.70
CA LEU A 112 -2.57 7.02 -11.60
C LEU A 112 -3.48 6.01 -10.86
N ASN A 113 -2.94 5.27 -9.89
CA ASN A 113 -3.72 4.29 -9.14
C ASN A 113 -4.75 4.98 -8.25
N CYS A 114 -4.43 6.14 -7.69
CA CYS A 114 -5.39 6.92 -6.90
C CYS A 114 -6.53 7.43 -7.78
N VAL A 115 -6.22 8.05 -8.92
CA VAL A 115 -7.24 8.53 -9.87
C VAL A 115 -8.11 7.40 -10.37
N VAL A 116 -7.52 6.25 -10.73
CA VAL A 116 -8.29 5.08 -11.16
C VAL A 116 -9.17 4.57 -10.01
N ALA A 117 -8.65 4.44 -8.79
CA ALA A 117 -9.45 4.01 -7.65
C ALA A 117 -10.65 4.97 -7.42
N ASP A 118 -10.44 6.29 -7.54
CA ASP A 118 -11.51 7.28 -7.41
C ASP A 118 -12.55 7.16 -8.54
N LEU A 119 -12.11 6.93 -9.78
CA LEU A 119 -12.98 6.66 -10.93
C LEU A 119 -13.79 5.37 -10.75
N MET A 120 -13.15 4.29 -10.30
CA MET A 120 -13.82 3.02 -10.00
C MET A 120 -14.81 3.19 -8.84
N ALA A 121 -14.49 4.01 -7.84
CA ALA A 121 -15.39 4.36 -6.74
C ALA A 121 -16.58 5.23 -7.17
N GLN A 122 -16.49 5.88 -8.33
CA GLN A 122 -17.39 6.96 -8.76
C GLN A 122 -17.38 8.13 -7.77
N GLY A 123 -16.18 8.52 -7.34
CA GLY A 123 -15.98 9.68 -6.48
C GLY A 123 -16.45 10.98 -7.15
N PRO A 124 -16.91 11.96 -6.36
CA PRO A 124 -17.49 13.20 -6.89
C PRO A 124 -16.50 14.03 -7.73
N ASP A 125 -15.20 13.92 -7.43
CA ASP A 125 -14.14 14.67 -8.12
C ASP A 125 -13.38 13.82 -9.15
N ALA A 126 -13.72 12.54 -9.30
CA ALA A 126 -12.90 11.58 -10.04
C ALA A 126 -12.64 11.99 -11.50
N GLU A 127 -13.67 12.51 -12.17
CA GLU A 127 -13.55 12.99 -13.54
C GLU A 127 -12.67 14.24 -13.64
N ALA A 128 -12.77 15.17 -12.67
CA ALA A 128 -11.91 16.35 -12.63
C ALA A 128 -10.44 15.95 -12.36
N ARG A 129 -10.20 14.96 -11.48
CA ARG A 129 -8.85 14.43 -11.23
C ARG A 129 -8.28 13.71 -12.44
N ARG A 130 -9.10 12.93 -13.17
CA ARG A 130 -8.73 12.28 -14.44
C ARG A 130 -8.23 13.29 -15.48
N GLN A 131 -8.98 14.37 -15.68
CA GLN A 131 -8.61 15.41 -16.64
C GLN A 131 -7.31 16.11 -16.25
N ARG A 132 -7.11 16.40 -14.96
CA ARG A 132 -5.85 16.98 -14.46
C ARG A 132 -4.66 16.05 -14.66
N LEU A 133 -4.81 14.77 -14.33
CA LEU A 133 -3.73 13.77 -14.49
C LEU A 133 -3.31 13.61 -15.97
N LEU A 134 -4.27 13.64 -16.90
CA LEU A 134 -4.01 13.60 -18.34
C LEU A 134 -3.35 14.88 -18.87
N ALA A 135 -3.54 16.01 -18.20
CA ALA A 135 -2.92 17.29 -18.57
C ALA A 135 -1.50 17.48 -17.97
N LEU A 136 -1.07 16.62 -17.04
CA LEU A 136 0.26 16.73 -16.43
C LEU A 136 1.37 16.44 -17.48
N PRO A 137 2.43 17.25 -17.51
CA PRO A 137 3.62 16.94 -18.31
C PRO A 137 4.24 15.62 -17.84
N THR A 138 4.35 14.65 -18.74
CA THR A 138 4.96 13.34 -18.44
C THR A 138 5.69 12.81 -19.68
N PRO A 139 6.70 11.93 -19.55
CA PRO A 139 7.36 11.31 -20.70
C PRO A 139 6.37 10.58 -21.61
N THR A 140 6.64 10.55 -22.92
CA THR A 140 5.71 10.02 -23.93
C THR A 140 5.18 8.61 -23.62
N ALA A 141 6.04 7.69 -23.19
CA ALA A 141 5.63 6.31 -22.87
C ALA A 141 4.64 6.24 -21.68
N GLU A 142 4.83 7.09 -20.66
CA GLU A 142 3.93 7.17 -19.52
C GLU A 142 2.61 7.87 -19.91
N LEU A 143 2.69 8.88 -20.78
CA LEU A 143 1.52 9.54 -21.35
C LEU A 143 0.66 8.56 -22.13
N GLU A 144 1.26 7.75 -23.00
CA GLU A 144 0.56 6.72 -23.78
C GLU A 144 -0.16 5.71 -22.87
N ALA A 145 0.51 5.24 -21.81
CA ALA A 145 -0.10 4.34 -20.83
C ALA A 145 -1.29 4.99 -20.10
N ARG A 146 -1.15 6.26 -19.68
CA ARG A 146 -2.25 7.02 -19.06
C ARG A 146 -3.43 7.17 -20.01
N HIS A 147 -3.18 7.56 -21.26
CA HIS A 147 -4.24 7.69 -22.27
C HIS A 147 -4.93 6.35 -22.53
N PHE A 148 -4.17 5.27 -22.71
CA PHE A 148 -4.73 3.93 -22.90
C PHE A 148 -5.66 3.50 -21.75
N LEU A 149 -5.33 3.83 -20.50
CA LEU A 149 -6.10 3.44 -19.33
C LEU A 149 -7.25 4.39 -18.99
N LEU A 150 -7.11 5.68 -19.28
CA LEU A 150 -8.01 6.72 -18.77
C LEU A 150 -8.84 7.40 -19.85
N GLU A 151 -8.43 7.39 -21.12
CA GLU A 151 -9.21 8.03 -22.17
C GLU A 151 -10.50 7.23 -22.44
N GLY A 152 -11.65 7.91 -22.42
CA GLY A 152 -12.95 7.23 -22.52
C GLY A 152 -13.19 6.21 -21.41
N PHE A 153 -12.59 6.42 -20.23
CA PHE A 153 -12.67 5.48 -19.10
C PHE A 153 -14.10 4.99 -18.86
N SER A 154 -14.22 3.67 -18.73
CA SER A 154 -15.39 3.01 -18.16
C SER A 154 -14.92 1.96 -17.17
N ARG A 155 -15.66 1.78 -16.08
CA ARG A 155 -15.35 0.81 -15.03
C ARG A 155 -15.23 -0.62 -15.58
N GLU A 156 -16.20 -1.05 -16.38
CA GLU A 156 -16.19 -2.37 -17.01
C GLU A 156 -15.03 -2.53 -18.01
N GLY A 157 -14.76 -1.48 -18.80
CA GLY A 157 -13.65 -1.47 -19.75
C GLY A 157 -12.30 -1.61 -19.03
N TYR A 158 -12.08 -0.82 -17.99
CA TYR A 158 -10.87 -0.89 -17.17
C TYR A 158 -10.70 -2.28 -16.54
N LEU A 159 -11.76 -2.82 -15.92
CA LEU A 159 -11.72 -4.13 -15.30
C LEU A 159 -11.33 -5.23 -16.30
N ARG A 160 -11.87 -5.18 -17.53
CA ARG A 160 -11.55 -6.14 -18.60
C ARG A 160 -10.12 -5.98 -19.12
N THR A 161 -9.60 -4.76 -19.14
CA THR A 161 -8.20 -4.50 -19.52
C THR A 161 -7.22 -5.09 -18.52
N ILE A 162 -7.51 -4.98 -17.21
CA ILE A 162 -6.63 -5.48 -16.15
C ILE A 162 -6.86 -6.97 -15.86
N LEU A 163 -8.11 -7.44 -15.87
CA LEU A 163 -8.54 -8.80 -15.54
C LEU A 163 -9.39 -9.40 -16.69
N PRO A 164 -8.79 -9.78 -17.83
CA PRO A 164 -9.50 -10.22 -19.04
C PRO A 164 -10.39 -11.44 -18.84
#